data_AF-A0A3E0QJM9-F1
#
_entry.id   AF-A0A3E0QJM9-F1
#
_cell.length_a   1.000
_cell.length_b   1.000
_cell.length_c   1.000
_cell.angle_alpha   90.00
_cell.angle_beta   90.00
_cell.angle_gamma   90.00
#
_symmetry.space_group_name_H-M   'P 1'
#
loop_
_entity.id
_entity.type
_entity.pdbx_description
1 polymer ?
#
loop_
_entity_poly.entity_id
_entity_poly.type
_entity_poly.pdbx_seq_one_letter_code
_entity_poly.pdbx_strand_id
1 'polypeptide(L)' 'MMNKITTIIGLSFAIFFLVGLATTLTRSMMIGFLDVLPVYILMVAAIIMMVYEAFFDKK' A
#
# COMPACT_ATOMS: atom_id res chain seq x y z
N MET A 1 -10.51 -0.68 -21.36
CA MET A 1 -9.52 -1.67 -20.88
C MET A 1 -8.22 -0.93 -20.62
N MET A 2 -7.83 -0.79 -19.35
CA MET A 2 -6.55 -0.19 -19.00
C MET A 2 -5.43 -1.09 -19.55
N ASN A 3 -4.39 -0.52 -20.16
CA ASN A 3 -3.25 -1.32 -20.57
C ASN A 3 -2.61 -1.97 -19.32
N LYS A 4 -2.25 -3.25 -19.41
CA LYS A 4 -1.58 -3.99 -18.32
C LYS A 4 -0.29 -3.26 -17.88
N ILE A 5 0.41 -2.64 -18.83
CA ILE A 5 1.62 -1.85 -18.54
C ILE A 5 1.27 -0.63 -17.68
N THR A 6 0.24 0.13 -18.04
CA THR A 6 -0.23 1.28 -17.26
C THR A 6 -0.65 0.88 -15.84
N THR A 7 -1.32 -0.27 -15.71
CA THR A 7 -1.74 -0.83 -14.42
C THR A 7 -0.55 -1.20 -13.54
N ILE A 8 0.46 -1.88 -14.09
CA ILE A 8 1.67 -2.26 -13.35
C ILE A 8 2.45 -1.02 -12.90
N ILE A 9 2.60 -0.03 -13.78
CA ILE A 9 3.30 1.22 -13.46
C ILE A 9 2.55 1.98 -12.36
N GLY A 10 1.24 2.18 -12.50
CA GLY A 10 0.42 2.87 -11.50
C GLY A 10 0.43 2.15 -10.14
N LEU A 11 0.29 0.82 -10.14
CA LEU A 11 0.33 0.02 -8.93
C LEU A 11 1.70 0.08 -8.25
N SER A 12 2.80 0.09 -9.02
CA SER A 12 4.15 0.21 -8.46
C SER A 12 4.33 1.53 -7.71
N PHE A 13 3.89 2.66 -8.30
CA PHE A 13 3.92 3.96 -7.63
C PHE A 13 3.05 4.01 -6.38
N ALA A 14 1.85 3.43 -6.43
CA ALA A 14 0.95 3.37 -5.27
C ALA A 14 1.57 2.56 -4.12
N ILE A 15 2.16 1.40 -4.41
CA ILE A 15 2.85 0.59 -3.40
C ILE A 15 4.05 1.33 -2.81
N PHE A 16 4.88 1.97 -3.64
CA PHE A 16 6.00 2.78 -3.15
C PHE A 16 5.55 3.91 -2.24
N PHE A 17 4.47 4.60 -2.61
CA PHE A 17 3.89 5.66 -1.78
C PHE A 17 3.40 5.14 -0.42
N LEU A 18 2.64 4.04 -0.40
CA LEU A 18 2.12 3.45 0.83
C LEU A 18 3.24 2.96 1.75
N VAL A 19 4.27 2.30 1.20
CA VAL A 19 5.44 1.89 1.99
C VAL A 19 6.16 3.12 2.53
N GLY A 20 6.34 4.17 1.72
CA GLY A 20 6.90 5.45 2.15
C GLY A 20 6.13 6.07 3.32
N LEU A 21 4.80 6.14 3.24
CA LEU A 21 3.95 6.63 4.33
C LEU A 21 4.09 5.80 5.61
N ALA A 22 4.12 4.47 5.51
CA ALA A 22 4.31 3.62 6.68
C ALA A 22 5.67 3.88 7.35
N THR A 23 6.73 4.07 6.57
CA THR A 23 8.07 4.36 7.11
C THR A 23 8.16 5.73 7.78
N THR A 24 7.48 6.77 7.27
CA THR A 24 7.50 8.10 7.91
C THR A 24 6.70 8.12 9.21
N LEU A 25 5.58 7.41 9.27
CA LEU A 25 4.81 7.21 10.51
C LEU A 25 5.64 6.49 11.57
N THR A 26 6.42 5.49 11.18
CA THR A 26 7.33 4.75 12.08
C THR A 26 8.45 5.63 12.66
N ARG A 27 8.89 6.65 11.90
CA ARG A 27 9.94 7.60 12.33
C ARG A 27 9.39 8.81 13.09
N SER A 28 8.08 8.91 13.28
CA SER A 28 7.46 9.97 14.05
C SER A 28 7.81 9.85 15.52
N MET A 29 8.34 10.93 16.13
CA MET A 29 8.63 10.98 17.57
C MET A 29 7.40 10.77 18.46
N MET A 30 6.19 10.89 17.90
CA MET A 30 4.93 10.76 18.63
C MET A 30 4.40 9.32 18.68
N ILE A 31 4.99 8.37 17.93
CA ILE A 31 4.45 7.02 17.71
C ILE A 31 5.40 5.97 18.30
N GLY A 32 4.93 5.19 19.27
CA GLY A 32 5.66 4.05 19.82
C GLY A 32 5.62 2.81 18.92
N PHE A 33 6.44 1.80 19.22
CA PHE A 33 6.51 0.56 18.43
C PHE A 33 5.18 -0.19 18.35
N LEU A 34 4.39 -0.22 19.43
CA LEU A 34 3.07 -0.85 19.42
C LEU A 34 2.01 -0.01 18.71
N ASP A 35 2.21 1.31 18.65
CA ASP A 35 1.27 2.25 18.01
C ASP A 35 1.37 2.20 16.47
N VAL A 36 2.49 1.72 15.93
CA VAL A 36 2.68 1.54 14.47
C VAL A 36 2.17 0.19 13.95
N LEU A 37 1.94 -0.81 14.82
CA LEU A 37 1.44 -2.13 14.41
C LEU A 37 0.11 -2.06 13.63
N PRO A 38 -0.92 -1.33 14.11
CA PRO A 38 -2.18 -1.19 13.37
C PRO A 38 -1.98 -0.56 12.00
N VAL A 39 -1.07 0.40 11.88
CA VAL A 39 -0.72 1.03 10.60
C VAL A 39 -0.18 -0.01 9.63
N TYR A 40 0.81 -0.82 10.04
CA TYR A 40 1.36 -1.84 9.14
C TYR A 40 0.31 -2.85 8.68
N ILE A 41 -0.59 -3.28 9.57
CA ILE A 41 -1.67 -4.22 9.23
C ILE A 41 -2.59 -3.61 8.17
N LEU A 42 -3.04 -2.36 8.37
CA LEU A 42 -3.92 -1.67 7.44
C LEU A 42 -3.24 -1.41 6.09
N MET A 43 -1.96 -1.04 6.11
CA MET A 43 -1.20 -0.75 4.89
C MET A 43 -0.97 -2.02 4.05
N VAL A 44 -0.64 -3.14 4.70
CA VAL A 44 -0.52 -4.44 4.01
C VAL A 44 -1.87 -4.89 3.46
N ALA A 45 -2.95 -4.77 4.25
CA ALA A 45 -4.30 -5.12 3.79
C ALA A 45 -4.73 -4.27 2.58
N ALA A 46 -4.45 -2.96 2.59
CA ALA A 46 -4.72 -2.06 1.47
C ALA A 46 -3.94 -2.45 0.22
N ILE A 47 -2.65 -2.79 0.34
CA ILE A 47 -1.84 -3.27 -0.80
C ILE A 47 -2.42 -4.56 -1.38
N ILE A 48 -2.83 -5.51 -0.53
CA ILE A 48 -3.47 -6.76 -0.97
C ILE A 48 -4.75 -6.47 -1.75
N MET A 49 -5.61 -5.58 -1.25
CA MET A 49 -6.85 -5.20 -1.92
C MET A 49 -6.59 -4.52 -3.27
N MET A 50 -5.63 -3.59 -3.36
CA MET A 50 -5.27 -2.95 -4.62
C MET A 50 -4.74 -3.95 -5.66
N VAL A 51 -3.89 -4.90 -5.23
CA VAL A 51 -3.37 -5.96 -6.11
C VAL A 51 -4.51 -6.88 -6.56
N TYR A 52 -5.42 -7.22 -5.65
CA TYR A 52 -6.60 -8.02 -5.95
C TYR A 52 -7.49 -7.34 -6.99
N GLU A 53 -7.85 -6.08 -6.78
CA GLU A 53 -8.65 -5.30 -7.73
C GLU A 53 -7.95 -5.12 -9.08
N ALA A 54 -6.63 -4.91 -9.09
CA ALA A 54 -5.89 -4.67 -10.32
C ALA A 54 -5.72 -5.93 -11.21
N PHE A 55 -5.73 -7.14 -10.63
CA PHE A 55 -5.40 -8.37 -11.36
C PHE A 55 -6.43 -9.51 -11.27
N PHE A 56 -7.18 -9.58 -10.18
CA PHE A 56 -8.04 -10.72 -9.84
C PHE A 56 -9.52 -10.38 -9.86
N ASP A 57 -9.90 -9.11 -9.66
CA ASP A 57 -11.27 -8.68 -9.87
C ASP A 57 -11.60 -8.72 -11.38
N LYS A 58 -12.52 -9.61 -11.75
CA LYS A 58 -12.91 -9.90 -13.14
C LYS A 58 -14.17 -9.16 -13.55
N LYS A 59 -14.24 -7.87 -13.24
CA LYS A 59 -15.28 -7.00 -13.79
C LYS A 59 -14.92 -6.49 -15.18
#